data_AF-A0A7W0Z2T5-F1
#
_entry.id   AF-A0A7W0Z2T5-F1
#
_cell.length_a   1.000
_cell.length_b   1.000
_cell.length_c   1.000
_cell.angle_alpha   90.00
_cell.angle_beta   90.00
_cell.angle_gamma   90.00
#
_symmetry.space_group_name_H-M   'P 1'
#
loop_
_entity.id
_entity.type
_entity.pdbx_description
1 polymer ?
#
loop_
_entity_poly.entity_id
_entity_poly.type
_entity_poly.pdbx_seq_one_letter_code
_entity_poly.pdbx_strand_id
1 'polypeptide(L)'
;TDHPWGLQIDPANRPPEFAAESSFHPTFLYESLFNLVNAIVLVWVAVNIPRRRWLHPGDGLALYCVMYGGGRLIVEGLRTDSLYIGPLPGPVWASAAFIVAGFVIALAVRRAEKPLSAAID
;
A
#
# COMPACT_ATOMS: atom_id res chain seq x y z
N THR A 1 2.87 -23.11 -2.20
CA THR A 1 4.15 -22.37 -2.37
C THR A 1 5.30 -23.24 -1.92
N ASP A 2 6.40 -23.26 -2.67
CA ASP A 2 7.56 -24.14 -2.38
C ASP A 2 8.65 -23.46 -1.55
N HIS A 3 8.36 -22.25 -1.06
CA HIS A 3 9.31 -21.49 -0.25
C HIS A 3 9.43 -22.06 1.17
N PRO A 4 10.64 -21.98 1.79
CA PRO A 4 10.87 -22.53 3.12
C PRO A 4 10.11 -21.79 4.25
N TRP A 5 9.58 -20.59 3.98
CA TRP A 5 8.72 -19.82 4.90
C TRP A 5 7.22 -19.99 4.60
N GLY A 6 6.84 -20.99 3.81
CA GLY A 6 5.43 -21.31 3.54
C GLY A 6 4.68 -21.66 4.82
N LEU A 7 3.45 -21.15 4.95
CA LEU A 7 2.57 -21.45 6.07
C LEU A 7 1.90 -22.81 5.84
N GLN A 8 2.13 -23.74 6.77
CA GLN A 8 1.46 -25.04 6.77
C GLN A 8 0.11 -24.91 7.47
N ILE A 9 -0.97 -25.32 6.78
CA ILE A 9 -2.33 -25.30 7.35
C ILE A 9 -2.79 -26.75 7.55
N ASP A 10 -3.34 -27.04 8.73
CA ASP A 10 -3.94 -28.35 9.03
C ASP A 10 -5.05 -28.67 8.02
N PRO A 11 -5.13 -29.90 7.46
CA PRO A 11 -6.17 -30.29 6.51
C PRO A 11 -7.60 -29.89 6.92
N ALA A 12 -7.93 -29.90 8.21
CA ALA A 12 -9.26 -29.55 8.71
C ALA A 12 -9.63 -28.05 8.52
N ASN A 13 -8.63 -27.19 8.32
CA ASN A 13 -8.80 -25.73 8.21
C ASN A 13 -8.55 -25.21 6.78
N ARG A 14 -8.36 -26.09 5.80
CA ARG A 14 -8.08 -25.69 4.41
C ARG A 14 -9.39 -25.39 3.67
N PRO A 15 -9.40 -24.36 2.79
CA PRO A 15 -10.48 -24.19 1.83
C PRO A 15 -10.63 -25.46 0.98
N PRO A 16 -11.87 -25.88 0.62
CA PRO A 16 -12.09 -27.10 -0.16
C PRO A 16 -11.34 -27.12 -1.49
N GLU A 17 -11.25 -25.95 -2.13
CA GLU A 17 -10.51 -25.70 -3.37
C GLU A 17 -8.99 -25.96 -3.27
N PHE A 18 -8.42 -25.92 -2.06
CA PHE A 18 -7.00 -26.15 -1.80
C PHE A 18 -6.74 -27.31 -0.84
N ALA A 19 -7.64 -28.29 -0.76
CA ALA A 19 -7.52 -29.42 0.17
C ALA A 19 -6.22 -30.23 -0.03
N ALA A 20 -5.76 -30.35 -1.28
CA ALA A 20 -4.53 -31.06 -1.65
C ALA A 20 -3.25 -30.27 -1.34
N GLU A 21 -3.36 -28.95 -1.15
CA GLU A 21 -2.21 -28.08 -0.89
C GLU A 21 -1.89 -28.07 0.60
N SER A 22 -0.62 -28.27 0.97
CA SER A 22 -0.18 -28.18 2.36
C SER A 22 0.44 -26.82 2.71
N SER A 23 0.99 -26.12 1.71
CA SER A 23 1.85 -24.95 1.89
C SER A 23 1.30 -23.70 1.21
N PHE A 24 1.04 -22.66 2.00
CA PHE A 24 0.40 -21.41 1.57
C PHE A 24 1.34 -20.20 1.75
N HIS A 25 1.10 -19.14 0.99
CA HIS A 25 1.80 -17.88 1.21
C HIS A 25 1.35 -17.26 2.55
N PRO A 26 2.26 -16.92 3.47
CA PRO A 26 1.92 -16.23 4.71
C PRO A 26 1.62 -14.75 4.41
N THR A 27 0.47 -14.47 3.77
CA THR A 27 0.09 -13.12 3.34
C THR A 27 0.04 -12.12 4.49
N PHE A 28 -0.37 -12.53 5.70
CA PHE A 28 -0.31 -11.69 6.89
C PHE A 28 1.12 -11.24 7.26
N LEU A 29 2.11 -12.14 7.12
CA LEU A 29 3.52 -11.79 7.33
C LEU A 29 3.98 -10.78 6.28
N TYR A 30 3.62 -10.99 5.02
CA TYR A 30 3.95 -10.07 3.93
C TYR A 30 3.32 -8.69 4.14
N GLU A 31 2.04 -8.63 4.54
CA GLU A 31 1.34 -7.40 4.91
C GLU A 31 2.05 -6.69 6.08
N SER A 32 2.45 -7.42 7.11
CA SER A 32 3.12 -6.87 8.30
C SER A 32 4.49 -6.29 7.96
N LEU A 33 5.29 -7.01 7.18
CA LEU A 33 6.60 -6.54 6.70
C LEU A 33 6.43 -5.31 5.80
N PHE A 34 5.44 -5.32 4.90
CA PHE A 34 5.16 -4.19 4.03
C PHE A 34 4.76 -2.94 4.82
N ASN A 35 3.90 -3.09 5.84
CA ASN A 35 3.54 -2.00 6.73
C ASN A 35 4.74 -1.45 7.51
N LEU A 36 5.63 -2.33 7.98
CA LEU A 36 6.86 -1.91 8.64
C LEU A 36 7.79 -1.12 7.70
N VAL A 37 7.96 -1.60 6.46
CA VAL A 37 8.74 -0.90 5.43
C VAL A 37 8.13 0.48 5.13
N ASN A 38 6.80 0.57 4.97
CA ASN A 38 6.13 1.85 4.78
C ASN A 38 6.36 2.82 5.93
N ALA A 39 6.24 2.34 7.17
CA ALA A 39 6.48 3.17 8.36
C ALA A 39 7.93 3.68 8.40
N ILE A 40 8.91 2.81 8.11
CA ILE A 40 10.32 3.18 8.04
C ILE A 40 10.55 4.23 6.95
N VAL A 41 10.01 4.03 5.75
CA VAL A 41 10.15 4.98 4.63
C VAL A 41 9.54 6.32 4.98
N LEU A 42 8.32 6.36 5.54
CA LEU A 42 7.65 7.60 5.93
C LEU A 42 8.42 8.36 7.00
N VAL A 43 8.90 7.67 8.04
CA VAL A 43 9.72 8.30 9.09
C VAL A 43 11.05 8.78 8.51
N TRP A 44 11.71 7.98 7.68
CA TRP A 44 12.97 8.34 7.05
C TRP A 44 12.81 9.59 6.17
N VAL A 45 11.77 9.63 5.34
CA VAL A 45 11.42 10.82 4.54
C VAL A 45 11.20 12.01 5.46
N ALA A 46 10.34 11.88 6.48
CA ALA A 46 9.98 12.97 7.37
C ALA A 46 11.18 13.55 8.16
N VAL A 47 12.16 12.71 8.51
CA VAL A 47 13.34 13.11 9.29
C VAL A 47 14.47 13.64 8.40
N ASN A 48 14.72 13.02 7.24
CA ASN A 48 15.92 13.29 6.45
C ASN A 48 15.70 14.27 5.29
N ILE A 49 14.46 14.46 4.84
CA ILE A 49 14.18 15.40 3.76
C ILE A 49 13.86 16.77 4.37
N PRO A 50 14.63 17.83 4.03
CA PRO A 50 14.35 19.16 4.53
C PRO A 50 12.96 19.63 4.09
N ARG A 51 12.16 20.18 5.02
CA ARG A 51 10.84 20.78 4.72
C ARG A 51 10.90 21.75 3.54
N ARG A 52 11.99 22.50 3.41
CA ARG A 52 12.21 23.49 2.35
C ARG A 52 12.43 22.90 0.94
N ARG A 53 12.61 21.58 0.81
CA ARG A 53 12.89 20.94 -0.48
C ARG A 53 11.77 20.07 -1.01
N TRP A 54 10.93 19.44 -0.17
CA TRP A 54 10.00 18.41 -0.67
C TRP A 54 8.85 18.00 0.28
N LEU A 55 8.77 18.55 1.49
CA LEU A 55 7.82 18.08 2.50
C LEU A 55 6.93 19.23 2.95
N HIS A 56 6.04 19.63 2.05
CA HIS A 56 4.96 20.51 2.42
C HIS A 56 3.92 19.72 3.23
N PRO A 57 3.09 20.40 4.04
CA PRO A 57 1.96 19.76 4.70
C PRO A 57 1.07 19.04 3.68
N GLY A 58 0.97 17.71 3.80
CA GLY A 58 0.19 16.85 2.91
C GLY A 58 1.01 15.88 2.06
N ASP A 59 2.29 16.17 1.79
CA ASP A 59 3.14 15.29 0.97
C ASP A 59 3.37 13.91 1.63
N GLY A 60 3.43 13.86 2.96
CA GLY A 60 3.53 12.60 3.70
C GLY A 60 2.27 11.72 3.57
N LEU A 61 1.07 12.34 3.58
CA LEU A 61 -0.18 11.63 3.35
C LEU A 61 -0.28 11.15 1.90
N ALA A 62 0.10 11.99 0.95
CA ALA A 62 0.15 11.63 -0.46
C ALA A 62 1.05 10.41 -0.70
N LEU A 63 2.26 10.41 -0.12
CA LEU A 63 3.19 9.30 -0.19
C LEU A 63 2.61 8.03 0.44
N TYR A 64 2.02 8.13 1.63
CA TYR A 64 1.36 7.00 2.29
C TYR A 64 0.26 6.39 1.40
N CYS A 65 -0.62 7.20 0.83
CA CYS A 65 -1.71 6.71 -0.02
C CYS A 65 -1.19 5.95 -1.26
N VAL A 66 -0.16 6.47 -1.93
CA VAL A 66 0.44 5.80 -3.09
C VAL A 66 1.11 4.48 -2.68
N MET A 67 1.93 4.51 -1.62
CA MET A 67 2.62 3.31 -1.13
C MET A 67 1.64 2.24 -0.67
N TYR A 68 0.64 2.61 0.13
CA TYR A 68 -0.39 1.69 0.62
C TYR A 68 -1.16 1.04 -0.53
N GLY A 69 -1.65 1.83 -1.49
CA GLY A 69 -2.33 1.29 -2.66
C GLY A 69 -1.45 0.36 -3.49
N GLY A 70 -0.17 0.73 -3.69
CA GLY A 70 0.79 -0.10 -4.41
C GLY A 70 1.03 -1.46 -3.75
N GLY A 71 1.28 -1.50 -2.44
CA GLY A 71 1.48 -2.77 -1.75
C GLY A 71 0.21 -3.59 -1.59
N ARG A 72 -0.95 -2.95 -1.48
CA ARG A 72 -2.22 -3.66 -1.44
C ARG A 72 -2.45 -4.45 -2.74
N LEU A 73 -2.07 -3.92 -3.90
CA LEU A 73 -2.12 -4.66 -5.16
C LEU A 73 -1.21 -5.90 -5.16
N ILE A 74 0.00 -5.79 -4.62
CA ILE A 74 0.95 -6.91 -4.53
C ILE A 74 0.38 -8.03 -3.65
N VAL A 75 -0.12 -7.67 -2.46
CA VAL A 75 -0.69 -8.65 -1.53
C VAL A 75 -1.97 -9.26 -2.08
N GLU A 76 -2.83 -8.47 -2.71
CA GLU A 76 -4.08 -8.95 -3.30
C GLU A 76 -3.84 -10.04 -4.35
N GLY A 77 -2.78 -9.91 -5.15
CA GLY A 77 -2.39 -10.95 -6.12
C GLY A 77 -1.97 -12.28 -5.48
N LEU A 78 -1.68 -12.31 -4.17
CA LEU A 78 -1.33 -13.52 -3.42
C LEU A 78 -2.51 -14.08 -2.63
N ARG A 79 -3.62 -13.36 -2.54
CA ARG A 79 -4.81 -13.79 -1.81
C ARG A 79 -5.67 -14.68 -2.69
N THR A 80 -6.26 -15.68 -2.06
CA THR A 80 -7.19 -16.61 -2.71
C THR A 80 -8.65 -16.33 -2.33
N ASP A 81 -8.88 -15.52 -1.28
CA ASP A 81 -10.17 -15.34 -0.60
C ASP A 81 -10.77 -13.93 -0.81
N SER A 82 -10.56 -13.33 -1.98
CA SER A 82 -10.94 -11.93 -2.19
C SER A 82 -12.43 -11.71 -2.42
N LEU A 83 -12.99 -10.67 -1.78
CA LEU A 83 -14.33 -10.19 -2.08
C LEU A 83 -14.32 -9.39 -3.38
N TYR A 84 -15.08 -9.83 -4.39
CA TYR A 84 -15.18 -9.15 -5.68
C TYR A 84 -16.23 -8.04 -5.67
N ILE A 85 -15.89 -6.93 -6.35
CA ILE A 85 -16.83 -5.84 -6.65
C ILE A 85 -16.84 -5.70 -8.18
N GLY A 86 -17.86 -6.27 -8.81
CA GLY A 86 -17.90 -6.38 -10.27
C GLY A 86 -16.81 -7.32 -10.81
N PRO A 87 -16.04 -6.92 -11.85
CA PRO A 87 -15.08 -7.81 -12.50
C PRO A 87 -13.75 -7.96 -11.75
N LEU A 88 -13.51 -7.15 -10.72
CA LEU A 88 -12.22 -7.08 -10.02
C LEU A 88 -12.40 -7.27 -8.51
N PRO A 89 -11.37 -7.75 -7.80
CA PRO A 89 -11.37 -7.76 -6.34
C PRO A 89 -11.59 -6.35 -5.76
N GLY A 90 -12.42 -6.24 -4.72
CA GLY A 90 -12.69 -5.00 -3.99
C GLY A 90 -11.43 -4.24 -3.58
N PRO A 91 -10.38 -4.90 -3.07
CA PRO A 91 -9.14 -4.23 -2.71
C PRO A 91 -8.37 -3.63 -3.89
N VAL A 92 -8.58 -4.10 -5.13
CA VAL A 92 -8.02 -3.47 -6.34
C VAL A 92 -8.64 -2.09 -6.55
N TRP A 93 -9.96 -1.98 -6.39
CA TRP A 93 -10.66 -0.70 -6.44
C TRP A 93 -10.18 0.27 -5.36
N ALA A 94 -10.05 -0.20 -4.12
CA ALA A 94 -9.51 0.60 -3.02
C ALA A 94 -8.09 1.07 -3.32
N SER A 95 -7.24 0.19 -3.84
CA SER A 95 -5.85 0.52 -4.21
C SER A 95 -5.79 1.61 -5.27
N ALA A 96 -6.61 1.50 -6.32
CA ALA A 96 -6.71 2.53 -7.35
C ALA A 96 -7.16 3.88 -6.76
N ALA A 97 -8.18 3.87 -5.88
CA ALA A 97 -8.67 5.06 -5.22
C ALA A 97 -7.57 5.73 -4.36
N PHE A 98 -6.82 4.96 -3.57
CA PHE A 98 -5.71 5.48 -2.76
C PHE A 98 -4.58 6.05 -3.61
N ILE A 99 -4.18 5.37 -4.69
CA ILE A 99 -3.13 5.86 -5.59
C ILE A 99 -3.55 7.18 -6.24
N VAL A 100 -4.77 7.24 -6.78
CA VAL A 100 -5.32 8.47 -7.38
C VAL A 100 -5.40 9.59 -6.35
N ALA A 101 -5.93 9.33 -5.15
CA ALA A 101 -6.00 10.31 -4.07
C ALA A 101 -4.60 10.84 -3.70
N GLY A 102 -3.61 9.96 -3.59
CA GLY A 102 -2.23 10.36 -3.29
C GLY A 102 -1.65 11.31 -4.34
N PHE A 103 -1.81 11.00 -5.63
CA PHE A 103 -1.39 11.91 -6.70
C PHE A 103 -2.16 13.24 -6.70
N VAL A 104 -3.48 13.21 -6.47
CA VAL A 104 -4.30 14.42 -6.38
C VAL A 104 -3.84 15.31 -5.22
N ILE A 105 -3.58 14.75 -4.05
CA ILE A 105 -3.06 15.47 -2.88
C ILE A 105 -1.71 16.10 -3.23
N ALA A 106 -0.76 15.33 -3.79
CA ALA A 106 0.55 15.84 -4.16
C ALA A 106 0.47 17.00 -5.18
N LEU A 107 -0.44 16.90 -6.16
CA LEU A 107 -0.67 17.96 -7.14
C LEU A 107 -1.34 19.19 -6.52
N ALA A 108 -2.30 19.01 -5.62
CA ALA A 108 -2.99 20.09 -4.93
C ALA A 108 -2.03 20.88 -4.03
N VAL A 109 -1.18 20.19 -3.28
CA VAL A 109 -0.12 20.78 -2.45
C VAL A 109 0.81 21.66 -3.31
N ARG A 110 1.30 21.14 -4.44
CA ARG A 110 2.17 21.90 -5.34
C ARG A 110 1.48 23.10 -6.00
N ARG A 111 0.16 23.05 -6.20
CA ARG A 111 -0.62 24.17 -6.75
C ARG A 111 -0.88 25.26 -5.72
N ALA A 112 -1.00 24.93 -4.44
CA ALA A 112 -1.21 25.91 -3.37
C ALA A 112 0.07 26.69 -3.00
N GLU A 113 1.24 26.07 -3.19
CA GLU A 113 2.56 26.69 -2.97
C GLU A 113 2.87 27.83 -3.97
N LYS A 114 2.65 27.59 -5.26
CA LYS A 114 2.90 28.58 -6.34
C LYS A 114 2.27 29.97 -6.11
N PRO A 115 0.99 30.10 -5.76
CA PRO A 115 0.35 31.40 -5.57
C PRO A 115 0.84 32.15 -4.32
N LEU A 116 1.32 31.45 -3.27
CA LEU A 116 1.83 32.12 -2.08
C LEU A 116 3.20 32.77 -2.34
N SER A 117 4.09 32.08 -3.05
CA SER A 117 5.39 32.65 -3.44
C SER A 117 5.22 33.87 -4.35
N ALA A 118 4.28 33.81 -5.31
CA ALA A 118 4.05 34.90 -6.26
C ALA A 118 3.36 36.14 -5.65
N ALA A 119 2.84 36.05 -4.42
CA ALA A 119 2.17 37.17 -3.72
C ALA A 119 3.10 37.92 -2.74
N ILE A 120 4.31 37.38 -2.50
CA ILE A 120 5.29 37.93 -1.54
C ILE A 120 6.47 38.62 -2.27
N ASP A 121 6.65 38.34 -3.57
CA ASP A 121 7.58 39.04 -4.48
C ASP A 121 6.93 40.28 -5.12
#